data_AF-A0A521CED5-F1
#
_entry.id   AF-A0A521CED5-F1
#
_cell.length_a   1.000
_cell.length_b   1.000
_cell.length_c   1.000
_cell.angle_alpha   90.00
_cell.angle_beta   90.00
_cell.angle_gamma   90.00
#
_symmetry.space_group_name_H-M   'P 1'
#
loop_
_entity.id
_entity.type
_entity.pdbx_description
1 polymer ?
#
loop_
_entity_poly.entity_id
_entity_poly.type
_entity_poly.pdbx_seq_one_letter_code
_entity_poly.pdbx_strand_id
1 'polypeptide(L)' 'MPELVGDTELSGQYYKKGKTYEYYFTSQTHFMRDIKANGTRDKNINPRFYQIYSFP' A
#
# COMPACT_ATOMS: atom_id res chain seq x y z
N MET A 1 18.88 -9.90 4.61
CA MET A 1 18.02 -8.90 5.29
C MET A 1 18.92 -7.90 6.00
N PRO A 2 18.69 -6.58 5.86
CA PRO A 2 19.53 -5.54 6.45
C PRO A 2 19.73 -5.70 7.97
N GLU A 3 18.68 -6.15 8.69
CA GLU A 3 18.76 -6.47 10.11
C GLU A 3 19.75 -7.59 10.45
N LEU A 4 19.87 -8.60 9.58
CA LEU A 4 20.77 -9.73 9.78
C LEU A 4 22.25 -9.38 9.52
N VAL A 5 22.52 -8.24 8.86
CA VAL A 5 23.88 -7.72 8.60
C VAL A 5 24.21 -6.48 9.43
N GLY A 6 23.35 -6.09 10.38
CA GLY A 6 23.59 -4.98 11.31
C GLY A 6 23.39 -3.58 10.70
N ASP A 7 22.83 -3.48 9.50
CA ASP A 7 22.52 -2.20 8.84
C ASP A 7 21.16 -1.69 9.30
N THR A 8 21.17 -0.98 10.44
CA THR A 8 19.98 -0.46 11.12
C THR A 8 19.33 0.69 10.35
N GLU A 9 20.10 1.50 9.63
CA GLU A 9 19.57 2.59 8.82
C GLU A 9 18.80 2.04 7.62
N LEU A 10 19.39 1.10 6.88
CA LEU A 10 18.75 0.45 5.76
C LEU A 10 17.54 -0.38 6.21
N SER A 11 17.64 -1.08 7.34
CA SER A 11 16.48 -1.75 7.95
C SER A 11 15.33 -0.77 8.20
N GLY A 12 15.61 0.37 8.84
CA GLY A 12 14.59 1.40 9.10
C GLY A 12 13.93 1.92 7.82
N GLN A 13 14.69 2.07 6.73
CA GLN A 13 14.13 2.46 5.43
C GLN A 13 13.19 1.39 4.86
N TYR A 14 13.61 0.11 4.90
CA TYR A 14 12.77 -0.99 4.43
C TYR A 14 11.54 -1.21 5.31
N TYR A 15 11.67 -1.03 6.62
CA TYR A 15 10.54 -1.10 7.55
C TYR A 15 9.49 -0.01 7.24
N LYS A 16 9.92 1.23 7.01
CA LYS A 16 9.03 2.32 6.58
C LYS A 16 8.37 2.04 5.24
N LYS A 17 9.14 1.55 4.26
CA LYS A 17 8.60 1.13 2.95
C LYS A 17 7.63 -0.05 3.10
N GLY A 18 7.89 -0.97 4.01
CA GLY A 18 7.01 -2.11 4.27
C GLY A 18 5.63 -1.69 4.79
N LYS A 19 5.51 -0.54 5.46
CA LYS A 19 4.25 0.00 5.98
C LYS A 19 3.44 0.83 4.97
N THR A 20 3.88 0.98 3.73
CA THR A 20 3.15 1.79 2.74
C THR A 20 1.74 1.27 2.45
N TYR A 21 1.45 0.00 2.78
CA TYR A 21 0.08 -0.54 2.68
C TYR A 21 -0.93 0.25 3.51
N GLU A 22 -0.51 0.85 4.64
CA GLU A 22 -1.40 1.61 5.54
C GLU A 22 -2.03 2.81 4.85
N TYR A 23 -1.33 3.40 3.87
CA TYR A 23 -1.81 4.53 3.08
C TYR A 23 -3.00 4.16 2.17
N TYR A 24 -2.94 2.96 1.58
CA TYR A 24 -3.98 2.46 0.68
C TYR A 24 -5.14 1.81 1.44
N PHE A 25 -4.91 1.43 2.70
CA PHE A 25 -5.96 0.86 3.55
C PHE A 25 -7.02 1.89 3.90
N THR A 26 -8.29 1.45 3.91
CA THR A 26 -9.40 2.32 4.28
C THR A 26 -10.17 1.71 5.45
N SER A 27 -10.22 2.43 6.58
CA SER A 27 -10.93 1.97 7.77
C SER A 27 -12.45 1.88 7.58
N GLN A 28 -13.00 2.64 6.64
CA GLN A 28 -14.44 2.67 6.36
C GLN A 28 -14.96 1.36 5.76
N THR A 29 -14.20 0.76 4.84
CA THR A 29 -14.62 -0.47 4.15
C THR A 29 -13.75 -1.66 4.49
N HIS A 30 -12.68 -1.47 5.26
CA HIS A 30 -11.66 -2.47 5.58
C HIS A 30 -11.00 -3.12 4.35
N PHE A 31 -11.02 -2.42 3.21
CA PHE A 31 -10.35 -2.83 1.97
C PHE A 31 -9.20 -1.88 1.62
N MET A 32 -8.20 -2.43 0.91
CA MET A 32 -7.21 -1.64 0.19
C MET A 32 -7.89 -0.94 -0.99
N ARG A 33 -7.57 0.35 -1.18
CA ARG A 33 -8.10 1.14 -2.29
C ARG A 33 -7.02 1.97 -2.95
N ASP A 34 -7.08 1.99 -4.27
CA ASP A 34 -6.25 2.86 -5.08
C ASP A 34 -6.54 4.33 -4.77
N ILE A 35 -5.47 5.12 -4.82
CA ILE A 35 -5.51 6.58 -4.65
C ILE A 35 -5.00 7.19 -5.95
N LYS A 36 -5.80 8.09 -6.54
CA LYS A 36 -5.43 8.81 -7.75
C LYS A 36 -4.26 9.76 -7.45
N ALA A 37 -3.52 10.18 -8.48
CA ALA A 37 -2.39 11.10 -8.32
C ALA A 37 -2.73 12.42 -7.61
N ASN A 38 -4.00 12.84 -7.64
CA ASN A 38 -4.50 14.02 -6.93
C ASN A 38 -4.88 13.75 -5.45
N GLY A 39 -4.57 12.58 -4.90
CA GLY A 39 -4.90 12.18 -3.53
C GLY A 39 -6.35 11.74 -3.31
N THR A 40 -7.19 11.71 -4.35
CA THR A 40 -8.60 11.33 -4.19
C THR A 40 -8.82 9.82 -4.33
N ARG A 41 -9.75 9.30 -3.53
CA ARG A 41 -10.24 7.91 -3.60
C ARG A 41 -11.51 7.88 -4.44
N ASP A 42 -11.64 6.89 -5.32
CA ASP A 42 -12.87 6.72 -6.09
C ASP A 42 -14.03 6.33 -5.17
N LYS A 43 -15.17 7.02 -5.24
CA LYS A 43 -16.30 6.83 -4.33
C LYS A 43 -17.13 5.58 -4.68
N ASN A 44 -17.14 5.18 -5.95
CA ASN A 44 -18.01 4.11 -6.47
C ASN A 44 -17.23 2.81 -6.74
N ILE A 45 -16.43 2.38 -5.76
CA ILE A 45 -15.69 1.12 -5.86
C ILE A 45 -16.56 -0.02 -5.33
N ASN A 46 -16.70 -1.07 -6.15
CA ASN A 46 -17.22 -2.36 -5.72
C ASN A 46 -16.04 -3.34 -5.58
N PRO A 47 -15.78 -3.87 -4.37
CA PRO A 47 -14.64 -4.76 -4.14
C PRO A 47 -14.68 -6.05 -4.96
N ARG A 48 -15.84 -6.44 -5.50
CA ARG A 48 -16.02 -7.63 -6.37
C ARG A 48 -15.61 -7.38 -7.82
N PHE A 49 -15.50 -6.12 -8.25
CA PHE A 49 -15.10 -5.70 -9.59
C PHE A 49 -13.75 -5.01 -9.59
N TYR A 50 -12.92 -5.18 -8.56
CA TYR A 50 -11.53 -4.76 -8.61
C TYR A 50 -10.85 -5.58 -9.71
N GLN A 51 -10.85 -5.02 -10.92
CA GLN A 51 -10.16 -5.56 -12.06
C GLN A 51 -8.70 -5.49 -11.68
N ILE A 52 -8.13 -6.65 -11.37
CA ILE A 52 -6.71 -6.82 -11.18
C ILE A 52 -6.13 -6.42 -12.53
N TYR A 53 -5.61 -5.20 -12.65
CA TYR A 53 -4.75 -4.84 -13.76
C TYR A 53 -3.52 -5.72 -13.61
N SER A 54 -3.57 -6.89 -14.25
CA SER A 54 -2.40 -7.71 -14.51
C SER A 54 -1.49 -6.85 -15.39
N PHE A 55 -0.50 -6.21 -14.78
CA PHE A 55 0.59 -5.63 -15.55
C PHE A 55 1.33 -6.77 -16.27
N PRO A 56 1.71 -6.59 -17.55
CA PRO A 56 2.47 -7.58 -18.31
C PRO A 56 3.83 -7.87 -17.70
#